data_AF-A0A165S1L0-F1
#
_entry.id   AF-A0A165S1L0-F1
#
_cell.length_a   1.000
_cell.length_b   1.000
_cell.length_c   1.000
_cell.angle_alpha   90.00
_cell.angle_beta   90.00
_cell.angle_gamma   90.00
#
_symmetry.space_group_name_H-M   'P 1'
#
loop_
_entity.id
_entity.type
_entity.pdbx_description
1 polymer ?
#
loop_
_entity_poly.entity_id
_entity_poly.type
_entity_poly.pdbx_seq_one_letter_code
_entity_poly.pdbx_strand_id
1 'polypeptide(L)'
;MTAWALVRFGLPLFLSSLVAALTRDGRPNGNLPPIPAVPVPDVAADTPVTSRNGTTLPPYNTTYYFEQLIDHNNPSLGTFQQRYWHTWEFYEEGQYYHL
;
A
#
# COMPACT_ATOMS: atom_id res chain seq x y z
N MET A 1 -40.18 -46.14 -3.54
CA MET A 1 -38.76 -45.82 -3.80
C MET A 1 -38.38 -44.72 -2.81
N THR A 2 -37.48 -45.03 -1.89
CA THR A 2 -37.33 -44.31 -0.60
C THR A 2 -36.55 -43.00 -0.75
N ALA A 3 -37.04 -41.94 -0.11
CA ALA A 3 -36.46 -40.57 -0.12
C ALA A 3 -34.98 -40.47 0.31
N TRP A 4 -34.42 -41.56 0.85
CA TRP A 4 -33.05 -41.68 1.32
C TRP A 4 -32.01 -41.81 0.20
N ALA A 5 -32.41 -42.25 -1.00
CA ALA A 5 -31.48 -42.40 -2.13
C ALA A 5 -31.09 -41.04 -2.75
N LEU A 6 -32.02 -40.07 -2.76
CA LEU A 6 -31.78 -38.73 -3.33
C LEU A 6 -30.82 -37.90 -2.46
N VAL A 7 -30.89 -38.04 -1.13
CA VAL A 7 -29.99 -37.33 -0.20
C VAL A 7 -28.54 -37.83 -0.29
N ARG A 8 -28.35 -39.15 -0.45
CA ARG A 8 -27.02 -39.78 -0.45
C ARG A 8 -26.13 -39.41 -1.64
N PHE A 9 -26.73 -39.05 -2.78
CA PHE A 9 -25.99 -38.60 -3.97
C PHE A 9 -26.13 -37.11 -4.25
N GLY A 10 -27.24 -36.46 -3.83
CA GLY A 10 -27.43 -35.03 -4.02
C GLY A 10 -26.55 -34.16 -3.13
N LEU A 11 -26.33 -34.57 -1.88
CA LEU A 11 -25.51 -33.82 -0.93
C LEU A 11 -24.02 -33.72 -1.33
N PRO A 12 -23.32 -34.79 -1.73
CA PRO A 12 -21.92 -34.67 -2.16
C PRO A 12 -21.76 -33.87 -3.47
N LEU A 13 -22.73 -33.93 -4.39
CA LEU A 13 -22.75 -33.11 -5.61
C LEU A 13 -22.99 -31.61 -5.32
N PHE A 14 -23.79 -31.30 -4.31
CA PHE A 14 -24.02 -29.91 -3.89
C PHE A 14 -22.83 -29.35 -3.09
N LEU A 15 -22.15 -30.19 -2.30
CA LEU A 15 -20.94 -29.79 -1.57
C LEU A 15 -19.73 -29.56 -2.51
N SER A 16 -19.63 -30.31 -3.61
CA SER A 16 -18.53 -30.12 -4.58
C SER A 16 -18.66 -28.87 -5.44
N SER A 17 -19.86 -28.28 -5.57
CA SER A 17 -20.07 -27.02 -6.31
C SER A 17 -19.69 -25.76 -5.52
N LEU A 18 -19.39 -25.89 -4.23
CA LEU A 18 -18.98 -24.78 -3.35
C LEU A 18 -17.47 -24.53 -3.32
N VAL A 19 -16.67 -25.33 -4.05
CA VAL A 19 -15.23 -25.09 -4.16
C VAL A 19 -14.98 -23.92 -5.13
N ALA A 20 -14.84 -22.73 -4.58
CA ALA A 20 -14.25 -21.60 -5.29
C ALA A 20 -12.77 -21.90 -5.53
N ALA A 21 -12.41 -22.32 -6.75
CA ALA A 21 -11.03 -22.61 -7.15
C ALA A 21 -10.27 -21.30 -7.41
N LEU A 22 -9.98 -20.55 -6.35
CA LEU A 22 -8.97 -19.50 -6.44
C LEU A 22 -7.63 -20.17 -6.77
N THR A 23 -6.98 -19.68 -7.82
CA THR A 23 -5.60 -20.08 -8.12
C THR A 23 -4.67 -19.59 -7.01
N ARG A 24 -3.44 -20.12 -6.93
CA ARG A 24 -2.45 -19.74 -5.90
C ARG A 24 -2.15 -18.22 -5.87
N ASP A 25 -2.35 -17.55 -6.98
CA ASP A 25 -2.19 -16.10 -7.17
C ASP A 25 -3.52 -15.32 -7.06
N GLY A 26 -4.58 -15.94 -6.55
CA GLY A 26 -5.85 -15.29 -6.23
C GLY A 26 -6.77 -15.03 -7.42
N ARG A 27 -6.48 -15.58 -8.60
CA ARG A 27 -7.37 -15.45 -9.77
C ARG A 27 -8.59 -16.36 -9.64
N PRO A 28 -9.76 -15.92 -10.15
CA PRO A 28 -10.97 -16.75 -10.21
C PRO A 28 -10.83 -18.04 -11.04
N ASN A 29 -9.93 -18.06 -12.04
CA ASN A 29 -9.61 -19.24 -12.85
C ASN A 29 -8.29 -19.04 -13.63
N GLY A 30 -7.75 -20.13 -14.20
CA GLY A 30 -6.47 -20.13 -14.93
C GLY A 30 -6.47 -19.49 -16.32
N ASN A 31 -7.64 -19.15 -16.89
CA ASN A 31 -7.74 -18.48 -18.19
C ASN A 31 -7.59 -16.95 -18.08
N LEU A 32 -7.61 -16.41 -16.87
CA LEU A 32 -7.31 -15.00 -16.62
C LEU A 32 -5.80 -14.82 -16.56
N PRO A 33 -5.21 -13.79 -17.19
CA PRO A 33 -3.78 -13.53 -17.05
C PRO A 33 -3.42 -13.25 -15.57
N PRO A 34 -2.20 -13.60 -15.11
CA PRO A 34 -1.70 -13.17 -13.81
C PRO A 34 -1.80 -11.66 -13.66
N ILE A 35 -2.14 -11.18 -12.46
CA ILE A 35 -2.10 -9.75 -12.15
C ILE A 35 -0.63 -9.31 -12.34
N PRO A 36 -0.34 -8.32 -13.20
CA PRO A 36 1.01 -7.81 -13.35
C PRO A 36 1.53 -7.34 -11.99
N ALA A 37 2.53 -8.05 -11.45
CA ALA A 37 3.23 -7.59 -10.26
C ALA A 37 4.27 -6.55 -10.69
N VAL A 38 4.20 -5.35 -10.12
CA VAL A 38 5.28 -4.37 -10.25
C VAL A 38 6.49 -4.94 -9.51
N PRO A 39 7.66 -5.13 -10.16
CA PRO A 39 8.87 -5.52 -9.46
C PRO A 39 9.14 -4.49 -8.35
N VAL A 40 9.26 -4.96 -7.11
CA VAL A 40 9.76 -4.12 -6.02
C VAL A 40 11.28 -4.04 -6.21
N PRO A 41 11.86 -2.88 -6.51
CA PRO A 41 13.31 -2.76 -6.61
C PRO A 41 13.93 -3.03 -5.24
N ASP A 42 15.01 -3.81 -5.22
CA ASP A 42 15.89 -3.89 -4.05
C ASP A 42 16.61 -2.54 -3.91
N VAL A 43 16.06 -1.66 -3.09
CA VAL A 43 16.71 -0.40 -2.75
C VAL A 43 17.73 -0.74 -1.66
N ALA A 44 19.02 -0.65 -1.99
CA ALA A 44 20.09 -0.78 -1.00
C ALA A 44 19.85 0.27 0.10
N ALA A 45 19.42 -0.18 1.28
CA ALA A 45 18.94 0.69 2.35
C ALA A 45 20.07 1.49 3.03
N ASP A 46 21.33 1.16 2.75
CA ASP A 46 22.45 1.51 3.63
C ASP A 46 23.39 2.60 3.09
N THR A 47 23.11 3.17 1.90
CA THR A 47 23.89 4.32 1.43
C THR A 47 23.39 5.60 2.12
N PRO A 48 24.24 6.35 2.85
CA PRO A 48 23.84 7.62 3.43
C PRO A 48 23.38 8.60 2.34
N VAL A 49 22.17 9.15 2.49
CA VAL A 49 21.70 10.27 1.65
C VAL A 49 22.36 11.54 2.19
N THR A 50 22.88 12.41 1.33
CA THR A 50 23.57 13.64 1.77
C THR A 50 23.06 14.86 1.02
N SER A 51 22.80 15.97 1.71
CA SER A 51 22.48 17.26 1.09
C SER A 51 23.67 17.83 0.32
N ARG A 52 23.43 18.87 -0.50
CA ARG A 52 24.48 19.62 -1.21
C ARG A 52 25.61 20.16 -0.33
N ASN A 53 25.37 20.40 0.96
CA ASN A 53 26.40 20.84 1.91
C ASN A 53 27.12 19.68 2.63
N GLY A 54 26.85 18.42 2.26
CA GLY A 54 27.45 17.24 2.85
C GLY A 54 26.79 16.73 4.14
N THR A 55 25.69 17.33 4.59
CA THR A 55 24.96 16.85 5.78
C THR A 55 24.23 15.55 5.47
N THR A 56 24.38 14.55 6.33
CA THR A 56 23.63 13.30 6.20
C THR A 56 22.14 13.53 6.47
N LEU A 57 21.30 13.05 5.55
CA LEU A 57 19.85 13.16 5.57
C LEU A 57 19.20 11.83 5.99
N PRO A 58 17.93 11.87 6.44
CA PRO A 58 17.15 10.66 6.63
C PRO A 58 17.04 9.84 5.34
N PRO A 59 16.92 8.50 5.43
CA PRO A 59 16.77 7.63 4.26
C PRO A 59 15.46 7.92 3.51
N TYR A 60 15.38 7.53 2.23
CA TYR A 60 14.19 7.78 1.40
C TYR A 60 12.91 7.08 1.88
N ASN A 61 13.03 6.05 2.71
CA ASN A 61 11.88 5.37 3.32
C ASN A 61 11.40 6.03 4.63
N THR A 62 12.00 7.16 5.02
CA THR A 62 11.55 7.93 6.19
C THR A 62 10.12 8.41 5.96
N THR A 63 9.25 8.05 6.89
CA THR A 63 7.84 8.44 6.86
C THR A 63 7.63 9.60 7.83
N TYR A 64 7.09 10.71 7.33
CA TYR A 64 6.79 11.88 8.13
C TYR A 64 5.27 12.04 8.31
N TYR A 65 4.90 12.78 9.36
CA TYR A 65 3.51 13.04 9.71
C TYR A 65 3.28 14.53 9.95
N PHE A 66 2.17 15.03 9.44
CA PHE A 66 1.67 16.39 9.67
C PHE A 66 0.31 16.31 10.36
N GLU A 67 0.13 17.10 11.41
CA GLU A 67 -1.15 17.25 12.10
C GLU A 67 -2.05 18.19 11.30
N GLN A 68 -2.75 17.64 10.31
CA GLN A 68 -3.63 18.39 9.42
C GLN A 68 -4.96 18.71 10.12
N LEU A 69 -5.48 19.92 9.95
CA LEU A 69 -6.80 20.29 10.45
C LEU A 69 -7.86 19.38 9.82
N ILE A 70 -8.77 18.87 10.65
CA ILE A 70 -9.94 18.14 10.17
C ILE A 70 -10.83 19.06 9.33
N ASP A 71 -10.98 20.31 9.77
CA ASP A 71 -11.71 21.36 9.07
C ASP A 71 -10.92 22.68 9.11
N HIS A 72 -10.60 23.22 7.93
CA HIS A 72 -9.84 24.47 7.80
C HIS A 72 -10.65 25.70 8.22
N ASN A 73 -11.99 25.61 8.25
CA ASN A 73 -12.86 26.68 8.71
C ASN A 73 -13.17 26.60 10.21
N ASN A 74 -12.89 25.47 10.85
CA ASN A 74 -13.13 25.27 12.27
C ASN A 74 -11.99 24.48 12.96
N PRO A 75 -10.88 25.14 13.30
CA PRO A 75 -9.71 24.49 13.89
C PRO A 75 -9.98 23.82 15.25
N SER A 76 -11.07 24.18 15.95
CA SER A 76 -11.37 23.58 17.27
C SER A 76 -11.79 22.12 17.19
N LEU A 77 -12.05 21.60 15.99
CA LEU A 77 -12.39 20.19 15.77
C LEU A 77 -11.17 19.26 15.86
N GLY A 78 -9.95 19.82 15.92
CA GLY A 78 -8.72 19.07 16.07
C GLY A 78 -8.05 18.68 14.75
N THR A 79 -7.11 17.74 14.85
CA THR A 79 -6.22 17.33 13.74
C THR A 79 -6.27 15.83 13.50
N PHE A 80 -5.77 15.41 12.33
CA PHE A 80 -5.41 14.03 12.03
C PHE A 80 -3.99 13.93 11.48
N GLN A 81 -3.37 12.78 11.67
CA GLN A 81 -2.03 12.51 11.14
C GLN A 81 -2.08 12.25 9.63
N GLN A 82 -1.70 13.26 8.86
CA GLN A 82 -1.46 13.15 7.43
C GLN A 82 -0.03 12.65 7.19
N ARG A 83 0.11 11.46 6.61
CA ARG A 83 1.40 10.90 6.21
C ARG A 83 1.94 11.58 4.95
N TYR A 84 3.23 11.89 4.93
CA TYR A 84 3.93 12.41 3.75
C TYR A 84 5.39 11.91 3.66
N TRP A 85 5.98 12.07 2.49
CA TRP A 85 7.39 11.75 2.20
C TRP A 85 8.04 12.94 1.52
N HIS A 86 9.27 13.26 1.93
CA HIS A 86 10.09 14.26 1.28
C HIS A 86 11.58 13.96 1.49
N THR A 87 12.40 14.62 0.69
CA THR A 87 13.85 14.75 0.88
C THR A 87 14.23 16.19 0.52
N TRP A 88 15.37 16.65 1.04
CA TRP A 88 15.95 17.95 0.71
C TRP A 88 17.39 17.82 0.20
N GLU A 89 17.70 16.66 -0.39
CA GLU A 89 19.01 16.35 -0.97
C GLU A 89 19.53 17.44 -1.91
N PHE A 90 18.64 17.96 -2.77
CA PHE A 90 18.98 18.97 -3.77
C PHE A 90 18.51 20.38 -3.43
N TYR A 91 17.91 20.59 -2.25
CA TYR A 91 17.41 21.90 -1.84
C TYR A 91 18.56 22.88 -1.59
N GLU A 92 18.39 24.11 -2.07
CA GLU A 92 19.26 25.25 -1.80
C GLU A 92 18.41 26.40 -1.27
N GLU A 93 18.85 27.01 -0.17
CA GLU A 93 18.17 28.19 0.38
C GLU A 93 18.33 29.39 -0.57
N GLY A 94 17.24 30.11 -0.79
CA GLY A 94 17.24 31.31 -1.63
C GLY A 94 18.10 32.41 -1.02
N GLN A 95 18.80 33.18 -1.86
CA GLN A 95 19.52 34.37 -1.41
C GLN A 95 18.51 35.48 -1.08
N TYR A 96 18.41 35.88 0.18
CA TYR A 96 17.62 37.05 0.59
C TYR A 96 18.42 38.33 0.31
N TYR A 97 18.06 39.06 -0.75
CA TYR A 97 18.48 40.45 -0.85
C TYR A 97 17.60 41.29 0.08
N HIS A 98 18.20 41.87 1.13
CA HIS A 98 17.55 42.93 1.90
C HIS A 98 17.52 44.19 1.03
N LEU A 99 16.34 44.52 0.49
CA LEU A 99 16.05 45.82 -0.13
C LEU A 99 15.49 46.78 0.93
#